data_AF-A0A1S3E463-F1
#
_entry.id   AF-A0A1S3E463-F1
#
_cell.length_a   1.000
_cell.length_b   1.000
_cell.length_c   1.000
_cell.angle_alpha   90.00
_cell.angle_beta   90.00
_cell.angle_gamma   90.00
#
_symmetry.space_group_name_H-M   'P 1'
#
loop_
_entity.id
_entity.type
_entity.pdbx_description
1 polymer ?
#
loop_
_entity_poly.entity_id
_entity_poly.type
_entity_poly.pdbx_seq_one_letter_code
_entity_poly.pdbx_strand_id
1 'polypeptide(L)'
;MACRIRKLLYGGNHFRTNKSAALCLNSILYHSSQDVSDLQWCRDEFPKLIKLTQLLANVDIVNGRLVDVNSNSTIFDDQIENEMRTFKSLVQVFIGSPFVQHNMRRVVSSTTNTHDTFTPFSKTYERESMVIDSLSKVSNFLNVSSQQRKVVRFKVCPQVAQHHIWTGALKETLNNFAVDLDSLSSQGLNEGIILGQQIIHSCLKFLTETASFSDTDSSSWMKFSPSKTVSSSDSQKWEDFLAMFNDLIKCCKSETRLKLHVAKVEVMKEGLLHIKDISIDNNIAYKDARYLQILVQKKLSKTLGHSSGCLFTLLQYYLHGRVTDIEVDLCGGIYRNGNDRFCLFMGRILTSNSERMIGRGVKQLDRALGLFKFVWETAGMKGHLDLQGHMWCVGADNRMLRYRGNIYFMHSICL
;
A
#
# COMPACT_ATOMS: atom_id res chain seq x y z
N MET A 1 -11.38 22.29 17.32
CA MET A 1 -10.23 22.77 18.12
C MET A 1 -9.09 23.17 17.18
N ALA A 2 -9.40 24.03 16.21
CA ALA A 2 -8.54 24.48 15.13
C ALA A 2 -8.44 26.00 15.25
N CYS A 3 -7.41 26.51 15.96
CA CYS A 3 -7.12 27.96 15.98
C CYS A 3 -5.79 28.35 16.68
N ARG A 4 -4.73 27.52 16.65
CA ARG A 4 -3.44 27.88 17.29
C ARG A 4 -2.17 27.70 16.45
N ILE A 5 -2.27 27.65 15.13
CA ILE A 5 -1.08 27.63 14.23
C ILE A 5 -0.87 28.96 13.49
N ARG A 6 -1.76 29.95 13.66
CA ARG A 6 -1.71 31.22 12.88
C ARG A 6 -0.87 32.36 13.47
N LYS A 7 -0.05 32.14 14.50
CA LYS A 7 0.64 33.24 15.21
C LYS A 7 2.17 33.26 15.16
N LEU A 8 2.80 32.52 14.25
CA LEU A 8 4.26 32.60 14.02
C LEU A 8 4.67 33.18 12.65
N LEU A 9 3.72 33.65 11.84
CA LEU A 9 3.97 34.06 10.45
C LEU A 9 3.97 35.58 10.18
N TYR A 10 3.90 36.43 11.20
CA TYR A 10 3.97 37.89 10.99
C TYR A 10 4.95 38.55 11.95
N GLY A 11 6.18 38.74 11.46
CA GLY A 11 7.19 39.57 12.09
C GLY A 11 8.57 39.36 11.48
N GLY A 12 8.92 40.14 10.45
CA GLY A 12 10.32 40.31 10.03
C GLY A 12 10.63 40.16 8.53
N ASN A 13 10.19 41.13 7.74
CA ASN A 13 10.83 41.74 6.57
C ASN A 13 11.56 40.88 5.49
N HIS A 14 10.93 40.91 4.31
CA HIS A 14 11.51 41.06 2.98
C HIS A 14 12.67 40.16 2.55
N PHE A 15 12.36 39.13 1.75
CA PHE A 15 13.07 38.93 0.49
C PHE A 15 12.09 38.71 -0.67
N ARG A 16 12.30 39.53 -1.69
CA ARG A 16 11.55 39.62 -2.95
C ARG A 16 11.57 38.29 -3.69
N THR A 17 10.41 37.95 -4.24
CA THR A 17 10.19 36.94 -5.26
C THR A 17 11.14 37.10 -6.44
N ASN A 18 11.76 36.00 -6.88
CA ASN A 18 12.14 35.86 -8.29
C ASN A 18 12.02 34.40 -8.76
N LYS A 19 11.08 34.23 -9.69
CA LYS A 19 10.94 33.27 -10.79
C LYS A 19 11.78 31.98 -10.77
N SER A 20 11.04 30.86 -10.81
CA SER A 20 11.32 29.65 -11.59
C SER A 20 12.76 29.13 -11.60
N ALA A 21 13.05 28.20 -10.71
CA ALA A 21 14.11 27.21 -10.92
C ALA A 21 13.55 25.82 -10.58
N ALA A 22 13.29 25.03 -11.61
CA ALA A 22 13.04 23.61 -11.48
C ALA A 22 14.32 22.96 -10.90
N LEU A 23 14.26 22.52 -9.65
CA LEU A 23 15.33 21.73 -9.04
C LEU A 23 15.20 20.28 -9.54
N CYS A 24 15.63 20.04 -10.78
CA CYS A 24 16.10 18.74 -11.20
C CYS A 24 17.45 18.50 -10.50
N LEU A 25 17.44 17.77 -9.38
CA LEU A 25 18.66 17.22 -8.80
C LEU A 25 19.17 16.12 -9.73
N ASN A 26 20.06 16.50 -10.65
CA ASN A 26 20.85 15.57 -11.43
C ASN A 26 21.74 14.76 -10.49
N SER A 27 21.51 13.46 -10.49
CA SER A 27 22.42 12.45 -9.95
C SER A 27 23.74 12.50 -10.73
N ILE A 28 24.74 13.20 -10.22
CA ILE A 28 26.11 13.09 -10.71
C ILE A 28 26.89 12.20 -9.74
N LEU A 29 27.30 11.05 -10.27
CA LEU A 29 28.25 10.10 -9.71
C LEU A 29 29.49 10.82 -9.16
N TYR A 30 29.85 10.55 -7.92
CA TYR A 30 31.23 10.68 -7.46
C TYR A 30 31.62 9.39 -6.76
N HIS A 31 32.62 8.72 -7.32
CA HIS A 31 33.41 7.72 -6.65
C HIS A 31 34.84 8.26 -6.51
N SER A 32 35.43 8.00 -5.35
CA SER A 32 36.87 8.03 -5.02
C SER A 32 37.52 9.39 -4.74
N SER A 33 37.17 9.99 -3.59
CA SER A 33 38.11 10.61 -2.60
C SER A 33 37.40 10.86 -1.25
N GLN A 34 36.40 10.05 -0.93
CA GLN A 34 35.06 10.52 -0.54
C GLN A 34 34.82 10.80 0.96
N ASP A 35 35.65 10.30 1.87
CA ASP A 35 35.26 10.26 3.30
C ASP A 35 35.21 11.63 3.98
N VAL A 36 36.04 12.59 3.57
CA VAL A 36 36.07 13.95 4.15
C VAL A 36 34.98 14.85 3.54
N SER A 37 34.70 14.68 2.24
CA SER A 37 33.65 15.42 1.53
C SER A 37 32.24 14.98 1.97
N ASP A 38 32.07 13.68 2.27
CA ASP A 38 30.80 13.13 2.72
C ASP A 38 30.45 13.54 4.16
N LEU A 39 31.45 13.65 5.05
CA LEU A 39 31.20 14.05 6.45
C LEU A 39 30.84 15.54 6.57
N GLN A 40 31.49 16.41 5.80
CA GLN A 40 31.17 17.84 5.80
C GLN A 40 29.76 18.08 5.26
N TRP A 41 29.39 17.44 4.14
CA TRP A 41 28.03 17.49 3.62
C TRP A 41 27.00 16.99 4.63
N CYS A 42 27.28 15.87 5.30
CA CYS A 42 26.41 15.35 6.34
C CYS A 42 26.20 16.38 7.47
N ARG A 43 27.27 17.02 7.95
CA ARG A 43 27.16 18.07 8.98
C ARG A 43 26.34 19.27 8.54
N ASP A 44 26.43 19.65 7.27
CA ASP A 44 25.74 20.82 6.73
C ASP A 44 24.24 20.55 6.50
N GLU A 45 23.87 19.34 6.05
CA GLU A 45 22.48 18.98 5.74
C GLU A 45 21.71 18.38 6.93
N PHE A 46 22.39 17.85 7.95
CA PHE A 46 21.72 17.24 9.10
C PHE A 46 20.81 18.20 9.90
N PRO A 47 21.16 19.48 10.12
CA PRO A 47 20.25 20.44 10.73
C PRO A 47 18.92 20.59 9.96
N LYS A 48 18.95 20.46 8.62
CA LYS A 48 17.76 20.49 7.79
C LYS A 48 16.92 19.23 7.98
N LEU A 49 17.57 18.07 8.10
CA LEU A 49 16.92 16.81 8.43
C LEU A 49 16.22 16.86 9.81
N ILE A 50 16.86 17.45 10.82
CA ILE A 50 16.25 17.64 12.15
C ILE A 50 14.99 18.52 12.04
N LYS A 51 15.07 19.65 11.34
CA LYS A 51 13.92 20.55 11.13
C LYS A 51 12.74 19.84 10.46
N LEU A 52 13.01 19.06 9.41
CA LEU A 52 11.98 18.28 8.72
C LEU A 52 11.38 17.20 9.61
N THR A 53 12.19 16.53 10.43
CA THR A 53 11.71 15.54 11.41
C THR A 53 10.73 16.18 12.40
N GLN A 54 11.04 17.38 12.90
CA GLN A 54 10.17 18.11 13.82
C GLN A 54 8.85 18.56 13.17
N LEU A 55 8.92 19.07 11.93
CA LEU A 55 7.72 19.47 11.16
C LEU A 55 6.80 18.28 10.86
N LEU A 56 7.38 17.13 10.50
CA LEU A 56 6.66 15.95 10.03
C LEU A 56 6.37 14.92 11.14
N ALA A 57 6.62 15.23 12.41
CA ALA A 57 6.61 14.24 13.50
C ALA A 57 5.32 13.40 13.63
N ASN A 58 4.18 13.99 13.24
CA ASN A 58 2.87 13.35 13.26
C ASN A 58 2.34 13.01 11.85
N VAL A 59 3.17 13.09 10.82
CA VAL A 59 2.79 12.83 9.43
C VAL A 59 3.41 11.52 8.98
N ASP A 60 2.61 10.67 8.36
CA ASP A 60 3.06 9.42 7.75
C ASP A 60 2.51 9.32 6.33
N ILE A 61 3.18 8.56 5.47
CA ILE A 61 2.60 8.14 4.19
C ILE A 61 2.11 6.71 4.36
N VAL A 62 0.79 6.53 4.29
CA VAL A 62 0.13 5.24 4.39
C VAL A 62 -0.73 5.04 3.16
N ASN A 63 -0.45 3.96 2.41
CA ASN A 63 -1.24 3.56 1.25
C ASN A 63 -1.34 4.67 0.17
N GLY A 64 -0.24 5.37 -0.12
CA GLY A 64 -0.21 6.46 -1.11
C GLY A 64 -0.80 7.78 -0.65
N ARG A 65 -1.17 7.90 0.63
CA ARG A 65 -1.78 9.10 1.20
C ARG A 65 -0.98 9.61 2.38
N LEU A 66 -0.84 10.93 2.47
CA LEU A 66 -0.39 11.57 3.70
C LEU A 66 -1.50 11.44 4.74
N VAL A 67 -1.14 11.02 5.94
CA VAL A 67 -2.07 10.85 7.05
C VAL A 67 -1.50 11.48 8.30
N ASP A 68 -2.37 12.15 9.05
CA ASP A 68 -2.05 12.52 10.42
C ASP A 68 -2.09 11.24 11.29
N VAL A 69 -0.98 11.01 11.99
CA VAL A 69 -0.76 9.81 12.77
C VAL A 69 -1.67 9.79 13.98
N ASN A 70 -2.13 10.93 14.49
CA ASN A 70 -2.97 11.00 15.69
C ASN A 70 -4.46 10.81 15.36
N SER A 71 -4.97 11.51 14.36
CA SER A 71 -6.39 11.47 13.96
C SER A 71 -6.71 10.40 12.91
N ASN A 72 -5.72 9.84 12.22
CA ASN A 72 -5.89 9.01 11.02
C ASN A 72 -6.55 9.74 9.83
N SER A 73 -6.67 11.07 9.87
CA SER A 73 -7.25 11.81 8.76
C SER A 73 -6.26 11.96 7.62
N THR A 74 -6.75 11.86 6.39
CA THR A 74 -5.98 12.18 5.18
C THR A 74 -5.59 13.67 5.19
N ILE A 75 -4.32 13.96 4.95
CA ILE A 75 -3.78 15.30 4.80
C ILE A 75 -3.70 15.62 3.32
N PHE A 76 -4.21 16.77 2.94
CA PHE A 76 -4.15 17.27 1.58
C PHE A 76 -3.47 18.63 1.58
N ASP A 77 -2.15 18.60 1.54
CA ASP A 77 -1.30 19.79 1.58
C ASP A 77 -0.05 19.51 0.75
N ASP A 78 0.05 20.19 -0.39
CA ASP A 78 1.15 20.02 -1.35
C ASP A 78 2.51 20.40 -0.75
N GLN A 79 2.52 21.33 0.21
CA GLN A 79 3.75 21.73 0.89
C GLN A 79 4.22 20.60 1.80
N ILE A 80 3.34 20.03 2.62
CA ILE A 80 3.66 18.88 3.48
C ILE A 80 4.09 17.67 2.64
N GLU A 81 3.48 17.46 1.47
CA GLU A 81 3.90 16.41 0.54
C GLU A 81 5.32 16.62 0.02
N ASN A 82 5.65 17.85 -0.38
CA ASN A 82 6.99 18.17 -0.84
C ASN A 82 8.04 18.09 0.28
N GLU A 83 7.69 18.51 1.50
CA GLU A 83 8.53 18.37 2.69
C GLU A 83 8.79 16.88 3.02
N MET A 84 7.75 16.03 2.96
CA MET A 84 7.89 14.60 3.16
C MET A 84 8.76 13.93 2.08
N ARG A 85 8.61 14.31 0.80
CA ARG A 85 9.45 13.82 -0.29
C ARG A 85 10.92 14.22 -0.08
N THR A 86 11.15 15.47 0.32
CA THR A 86 12.49 15.98 0.63
C THR A 86 13.10 15.23 1.82
N PHE A 87 12.32 15.01 2.88
CA PHE A 87 12.72 14.27 4.06
C PHE A 87 13.15 12.84 3.72
N LYS A 88 12.31 12.09 3.00
CA LYS A 88 12.63 10.70 2.60
C LYS A 88 13.87 10.62 1.71
N SER A 89 14.02 11.54 0.76
CA SER A 89 15.20 11.62 -0.11
C SER A 89 16.48 11.89 0.68
N LEU A 90 16.46 12.86 1.61
CA LEU A 90 17.62 13.14 2.47
C LEU A 90 17.97 11.92 3.33
N VAL A 91 16.98 11.29 3.97
CA VAL A 91 17.22 10.09 4.79
C VAL A 91 17.82 8.95 3.96
N GLN A 92 17.36 8.73 2.72
CA GLN A 92 17.96 7.73 1.82
C GLN A 92 19.45 7.96 1.59
N VAL A 93 19.89 9.22 1.45
CA VAL A 93 21.31 9.58 1.32
C VAL A 93 22.06 9.29 2.63
N PHE A 94 21.52 9.72 3.77
CA PHE A 94 22.12 9.45 5.08
C PHE A 94 22.27 7.96 5.36
N ILE A 95 21.28 7.13 4.99
CA ILE A 95 21.37 5.67 5.14
C ILE A 95 22.56 5.10 4.36
N GLY A 96 22.88 5.67 3.19
CA GLY A 96 24.04 5.27 2.40
C GLY A 96 25.39 5.75 2.95
N SER A 97 25.41 6.68 3.91
CA SER A 97 26.66 7.24 4.45
C SER A 97 27.49 6.20 5.22
N PRO A 98 28.83 6.29 5.21
CA PRO A 98 29.70 5.37 5.95
C PRO A 98 29.35 5.26 7.44
N PHE A 99 28.97 6.38 8.07
CA PHE A 99 28.63 6.43 9.50
C PHE A 99 27.38 5.59 9.82
N VAL A 100 26.29 5.79 9.08
CA VAL A 100 25.04 5.04 9.30
C VAL A 100 25.22 3.57 8.94
N GLN A 101 25.95 3.27 7.87
CA GLN A 101 26.26 1.89 7.46
C GLN A 101 27.08 1.15 8.53
N HIS A 102 28.07 1.82 9.14
CA HIS A 102 28.87 1.23 10.22
C HIS A 102 28.03 0.95 11.46
N ASN A 103 27.19 1.90 11.89
CA ASN A 103 26.29 1.70 13.03
C ASN A 103 25.28 0.58 12.78
N MET A 104 24.69 0.53 11.59
CA MET A 104 23.76 -0.54 11.21
C MET A 104 24.45 -1.90 11.20
N ARG A 105 25.67 -2.01 10.65
CA ARG A 105 26.44 -3.26 10.66
C ARG A 105 26.64 -3.77 12.09
N ARG A 106 26.99 -2.89 13.03
CA ARG A 106 27.16 -3.25 14.45
C ARG A 106 25.86 -3.78 15.07
N VAL A 107 24.73 -3.11 14.82
CA VAL A 107 23.42 -3.50 15.36
C VAL A 107 22.96 -4.84 14.78
N VAL A 108 23.13 -5.06 13.48
CA VAL A 108 22.76 -6.32 12.84
C VAL A 108 23.66 -7.45 13.34
N SER A 109 24.98 -7.26 13.33
CA SER A 109 25.95 -8.31 13.70
C SER A 109 25.87 -8.71 15.17
N SER A 110 25.51 -7.78 16.08
CA SER A 110 25.29 -8.11 17.50
C SER A 110 24.03 -8.93 17.74
N THR A 111 23.12 -8.97 16.76
CA THR A 111 21.74 -9.43 16.94
C THR A 111 21.44 -10.69 16.15
N THR A 112 21.98 -10.78 14.94
CA THR A 112 21.94 -11.97 14.10
C THR A 112 23.37 -12.50 14.07
N ASN A 113 23.57 -13.78 14.40
CA ASN A 113 24.88 -14.47 14.33
C ASN A 113 25.43 -14.59 12.88
N THR A 114 25.19 -13.57 12.06
CA THR A 114 25.66 -13.40 10.69
C THR A 114 27.10 -12.93 10.72
N HIS A 115 27.97 -13.61 9.97
CA HIS A 115 29.37 -13.23 9.80
C HIS A 115 29.51 -11.79 9.25
N ASP A 116 30.61 -11.13 9.62
CA ASP A 116 30.94 -9.69 9.49
C ASP A 116 30.83 -9.03 8.09
N THR A 117 30.42 -9.75 7.06
CA THR A 117 30.45 -9.29 5.67
C THR A 117 29.12 -8.74 5.15
N PHE A 118 27.98 -9.03 5.79
CA PHE A 118 26.69 -8.55 5.31
C PHE A 118 26.37 -7.15 5.87
N THR A 119 26.05 -6.20 4.98
CA THR A 119 25.52 -4.89 5.36
C THR A 119 24.33 -4.56 4.46
N PRO A 120 23.09 -4.61 4.98
CA PRO A 120 21.88 -4.36 4.18
C PRO A 120 21.86 -2.91 3.73
N PHE A 121 21.24 -2.60 2.58
CA PHE A 121 21.12 -1.22 2.06
C PHE A 121 22.46 -0.55 1.77
N SER A 122 23.52 -1.32 1.52
CA SER A 122 24.84 -0.78 1.16
C SER A 122 24.86 -0.30 -0.29
N LYS A 123 24.05 -0.91 -1.17
CA LYS A 123 23.96 -0.54 -2.58
C LYS A 123 22.89 0.53 -2.78
N THR A 124 23.11 1.41 -3.77
CA THR A 124 22.20 2.52 -4.09
C THR A 124 20.80 2.04 -4.44
N TYR A 125 20.68 1.02 -5.30
CA TYR A 125 19.39 0.50 -5.74
C TYR A 125 18.57 -0.10 -4.58
N GLU A 126 19.20 -0.64 -3.53
CA GLU A 126 18.50 -1.17 -2.35
C GLU A 126 17.81 -0.07 -1.55
N ARG A 127 18.25 1.19 -1.71
CA ARG A 127 17.70 2.37 -1.03
C ARG A 127 16.64 3.10 -1.84
N GLU A 128 16.32 2.64 -3.05
CA GLU A 128 15.26 3.21 -3.86
C GLU A 128 13.87 2.88 -3.30
N SER A 129 12.92 3.79 -3.46
CA SER A 129 11.54 3.55 -3.09
C SER A 129 10.85 2.63 -4.10
N MET A 130 9.89 1.85 -3.62
CA MET A 130 9.13 0.92 -4.45
C MET A 130 7.65 0.94 -4.08
N VAL A 131 6.79 1.03 -5.10
CA VAL A 131 5.34 0.83 -4.98
C VAL A 131 4.99 -0.54 -5.54
N ILE A 132 4.48 -1.41 -4.69
CA ILE A 132 4.07 -2.78 -5.02
C ILE A 132 2.59 -2.76 -5.38
N ASP A 133 2.32 -2.70 -6.69
CA ASP A 133 0.98 -2.58 -7.30
C ASP A 133 0.61 -3.77 -8.21
N SER A 134 1.50 -4.76 -8.33
CA SER A 134 1.28 -5.93 -9.19
C SER A 134 2.11 -7.14 -8.78
N LEU A 135 1.60 -8.33 -9.09
CA LEU A 135 2.36 -9.58 -8.95
C LEU A 135 3.60 -9.63 -9.84
N SER A 136 3.58 -8.92 -10.98
CA SER A 136 4.73 -8.81 -11.87
C SER A 136 5.91 -8.13 -11.20
N LYS A 137 5.70 -7.03 -10.45
CA LYS A 137 6.77 -6.38 -9.70
C LYS A 137 7.37 -7.30 -8.64
N VAL A 138 6.53 -7.95 -7.84
CA VAL A 138 6.98 -8.92 -6.81
C VAL A 138 7.76 -10.07 -7.44
N SER A 139 7.24 -10.64 -8.53
CA SER A 139 7.88 -11.77 -9.23
C SER A 139 9.20 -11.40 -9.89
N ASN A 140 9.30 -10.20 -10.45
CA ASN A 140 10.55 -9.69 -11.03
C ASN A 140 11.60 -9.51 -9.94
N PHE A 141 11.25 -8.89 -8.81
CA PHE A 141 12.17 -8.69 -7.69
C PHE A 141 12.67 -10.02 -7.11
N LEU A 142 11.80 -11.01 -6.96
CA LEU A 142 12.14 -12.35 -6.47
C LEU A 142 12.82 -13.24 -7.54
N ASN A 143 13.03 -12.75 -8.76
CA ASN A 143 13.53 -13.53 -9.90
C ASN A 143 12.72 -14.81 -10.18
N VAL A 144 11.40 -14.75 -10.00
CA VAL A 144 10.48 -15.87 -10.27
C VAL A 144 10.36 -16.05 -11.79
N SER A 145 10.62 -17.27 -12.25
CA SER A 145 10.55 -17.63 -13.68
C SER A 145 9.12 -17.58 -14.23
N SER A 146 8.99 -17.51 -15.56
CA SER A 146 7.68 -17.52 -16.24
C SER A 146 6.84 -18.77 -15.91
N GLN A 147 7.47 -19.94 -15.77
CA GLN A 147 6.80 -21.18 -15.37
C GLN A 147 6.28 -21.08 -13.93
N GLN A 148 7.08 -20.56 -13.00
CA GLN A 148 6.67 -20.38 -11.60
C GLN A 148 5.58 -19.31 -11.46
N ARG A 149 5.61 -18.23 -12.24
CA ARG A 149 4.52 -17.24 -12.30
C ARG A 149 3.19 -17.88 -12.70
N LYS A 150 3.21 -18.84 -13.63
CA LYS A 150 2.01 -19.62 -13.97
C LYS A 150 1.53 -20.41 -12.75
N VAL A 151 2.42 -21.10 -12.04
CA VAL A 151 2.08 -21.83 -10.81
C VAL A 151 1.46 -20.91 -9.75
N VAL A 152 2.05 -19.74 -9.51
CA VAL A 152 1.49 -18.72 -8.60
C VAL A 152 0.08 -18.36 -9.02
N ARG A 153 -0.11 -17.98 -10.28
CA ARG A 153 -1.43 -17.63 -10.82
C ARG A 153 -2.44 -18.76 -10.63
N PHE A 154 -2.08 -20.01 -10.98
CA PHE A 154 -2.99 -21.15 -10.88
C PHE A 154 -3.43 -21.44 -9.44
N LYS A 155 -2.58 -21.20 -8.45
CA LYS A 155 -2.93 -21.38 -7.03
C LYS A 155 -3.73 -20.19 -6.47
N VAL A 156 -3.34 -18.97 -6.84
CA VAL A 156 -3.94 -17.74 -6.31
C VAL A 156 -5.31 -17.45 -6.90
N CYS A 157 -5.45 -17.53 -8.24
CA CYS A 157 -6.68 -17.14 -8.93
C CYS A 157 -7.94 -17.78 -8.35
N PRO A 158 -8.01 -19.11 -8.13
CA PRO A 158 -9.21 -19.74 -7.57
C PRO A 158 -9.54 -19.27 -6.15
N GLN A 159 -8.54 -18.93 -5.34
CA GLN A 159 -8.74 -18.45 -3.97
C GLN A 159 -9.30 -17.03 -3.96
N VAL A 160 -8.71 -16.14 -4.76
CA VAL A 160 -9.06 -14.71 -4.74
C VAL A 160 -10.26 -14.37 -5.61
N ALA A 161 -10.62 -15.23 -6.56
CA ALA A 161 -11.82 -15.09 -7.39
C ALA A 161 -13.10 -15.58 -6.70
N GLN A 162 -13.03 -16.01 -5.45
CA GLN A 162 -14.22 -16.37 -4.68
C GLN A 162 -15.11 -15.15 -4.49
N HIS A 163 -16.43 -15.36 -4.57
CA HIS A 163 -17.41 -14.28 -4.55
C HIS A 163 -17.26 -13.34 -3.35
N HIS A 164 -17.02 -13.87 -2.14
CA HIS A 164 -16.89 -13.05 -0.94
C HIS A 164 -15.61 -12.20 -0.92
N ILE A 165 -14.50 -12.69 -1.50
CA ILE A 165 -13.27 -11.91 -1.67
C ILE A 165 -13.51 -10.80 -2.69
N TRP A 166 -14.17 -11.13 -3.80
CA TRP A 166 -14.54 -10.18 -4.84
C TRP A 166 -15.43 -9.04 -4.31
N THR A 167 -16.54 -9.38 -3.66
CA THR A 167 -17.48 -8.38 -3.12
C THR A 167 -16.87 -7.61 -1.95
N GLY A 168 -16.09 -8.28 -1.10
CA GLY A 168 -15.35 -7.63 -0.02
C GLY A 168 -14.34 -6.60 -0.53
N ALA A 169 -13.58 -6.94 -1.57
CA ALA A 169 -12.63 -6.01 -2.21
C ALA A 169 -13.35 -4.82 -2.87
N LEU A 170 -14.50 -5.03 -3.52
CA LEU A 170 -15.32 -3.94 -4.07
C LEU A 170 -15.80 -3.00 -2.97
N LYS A 171 -16.34 -3.55 -1.86
CA LYS A 171 -16.79 -2.75 -0.71
C LYS A 171 -15.65 -1.94 -0.10
N GLU A 172 -14.49 -2.57 0.14
CA GLU A 172 -13.32 -1.88 0.68
C GLU A 172 -12.81 -0.78 -0.27
N THR A 173 -12.85 -1.01 -1.59
CA THR A 173 -12.48 0.02 -2.58
C THR A 173 -13.41 1.22 -2.51
N LEU A 174 -14.72 0.98 -2.50
CA LEU A 174 -15.73 2.04 -2.44
C LEU A 174 -15.74 2.78 -1.10
N ASN A 175 -15.55 2.08 0.02
CA ASN A 175 -15.46 2.69 1.34
C ASN A 175 -14.22 3.59 1.46
N ASN A 176 -13.06 3.14 0.96
CA ASN A 176 -11.85 3.96 0.95
C ASN A 176 -12.02 5.21 0.10
N PHE A 177 -12.74 5.11 -1.02
CA PHE A 177 -13.09 6.25 -1.86
C PHE A 177 -14.03 7.20 -1.11
N ALA A 178 -15.11 6.68 -0.52
CA ALA A 178 -16.11 7.47 0.22
C ALA A 178 -15.46 8.37 1.29
N VAL A 179 -14.56 7.82 2.11
CA VAL A 179 -13.91 8.56 3.20
C VAL A 179 -13.18 9.81 2.70
N ASP A 180 -12.41 9.70 1.62
CA ASP A 180 -11.66 10.84 1.09
C ASP A 180 -12.56 11.80 0.30
N LEU A 181 -13.60 11.27 -0.36
CA LEU A 181 -14.60 12.08 -1.04
C LEU A 181 -15.42 12.94 -0.06
N ASP A 182 -15.80 12.36 1.09
CA ASP A 182 -16.48 13.07 2.17
C ASP A 182 -15.60 14.17 2.77
N SER A 183 -14.31 13.88 2.97
CA SER A 183 -13.34 14.89 3.40
C SER A 183 -13.26 16.08 2.44
N LEU A 184 -13.34 15.85 1.13
CA LEU A 184 -13.35 16.91 0.12
C LEU A 184 -14.65 17.71 0.13
N SER A 185 -15.79 17.04 0.24
CA SER A 185 -17.10 17.69 0.28
C SER A 185 -17.21 18.73 1.41
N SER A 186 -16.53 18.49 2.53
CA SER A 186 -16.49 19.43 3.66
C SER A 186 -15.69 20.72 3.38
N GLN A 187 -14.86 20.74 2.32
CA GLN A 187 -14.02 21.88 1.92
C GLN A 187 -14.66 22.73 0.81
N GLY A 188 -15.76 22.26 0.21
CA GLY A 188 -16.49 22.95 -0.85
C GLY A 188 -17.32 21.98 -1.70
N LEU A 189 -18.48 22.44 -2.19
CA LEU A 189 -19.37 21.61 -3.00
C LEU A 189 -19.03 21.76 -4.48
N ASN A 190 -18.64 20.65 -5.10
CA ASN A 190 -18.55 20.47 -6.54
C ASN A 190 -19.64 19.47 -6.94
N GLU A 191 -20.43 19.77 -7.98
CA GLU A 191 -21.49 18.88 -8.48
C GLU A 191 -20.95 17.46 -8.76
N GLY A 192 -19.73 17.34 -9.28
CA GLY A 192 -19.08 16.04 -9.53
C GLY A 192 -18.83 15.23 -8.26
N ILE A 193 -18.52 15.90 -7.13
CA ILE A 193 -18.29 15.24 -5.84
C ILE A 193 -19.61 14.73 -5.27
N ILE A 194 -20.68 15.53 -5.34
CA ILE A 194 -22.02 15.15 -4.86
C ILE A 194 -22.54 13.93 -5.64
N LEU A 195 -22.42 13.96 -6.96
CA LEU A 195 -22.80 12.82 -7.82
C LEU A 195 -21.96 11.59 -7.48
N GLY A 196 -20.65 11.74 -7.29
CA GLY A 196 -19.77 10.66 -6.86
C GLY A 196 -20.23 10.00 -5.55
N GLN A 197 -20.63 10.80 -4.55
CA GLN A 197 -21.14 10.28 -3.27
C GLN A 197 -22.42 9.48 -3.45
N GLN A 198 -23.37 9.97 -4.25
CA GLN A 198 -24.62 9.26 -4.54
C GLN A 198 -24.38 7.92 -5.26
N ILE A 199 -23.44 7.91 -6.20
CA ILE A 199 -23.06 6.69 -6.94
C ILE A 199 -22.43 5.67 -5.98
N ILE A 200 -21.46 6.10 -5.15
CA ILE A 200 -20.82 5.22 -4.16
C ILE A 200 -21.87 4.65 -3.19
N HIS A 201 -22.77 5.49 -2.67
CA HIS A 201 -23.84 5.05 -1.77
C HIS A 201 -24.72 3.97 -2.43
N SER A 202 -25.14 4.19 -3.68
CA SER A 202 -25.95 3.24 -4.45
C SER A 202 -25.22 1.92 -4.68
N CYS A 203 -23.91 1.97 -5.00
CA CYS A 203 -23.08 0.79 -5.17
C CYS A 203 -22.91 -0.01 -3.87
N LEU A 204 -22.67 0.68 -2.74
CA LEU A 204 -22.54 0.03 -1.43
C LEU A 204 -23.84 -0.60 -0.95
N LYS A 205 -24.97 0.07 -1.19
CA LYS A 205 -26.31 -0.47 -0.92
C LYS A 205 -26.53 -1.76 -1.69
N PHE A 206 -26.29 -1.73 -3.01
CA PHE A 206 -26.37 -2.91 -3.87
C PHE A 206 -25.51 -4.08 -3.36
N LEU A 207 -24.23 -3.86 -3.07
CA LEU A 207 -23.33 -4.90 -2.56
C LEU A 207 -23.73 -5.45 -1.18
N THR A 208 -24.48 -4.68 -0.39
CA THR A 208 -24.96 -5.11 0.92
C THR A 208 -26.19 -5.99 0.79
N GLU A 209 -27.12 -5.61 -0.07
CA GLU A 209 -28.29 -6.42 -0.43
C GLU A 209 -27.86 -7.75 -1.07
N THR A 210 -26.79 -7.78 -1.86
CA THR A 210 -26.19 -9.01 -2.42
C THR A 210 -25.33 -9.81 -1.42
N ALA A 211 -25.01 -9.27 -0.24
CA ALA A 211 -24.18 -9.96 0.78
C ALA A 211 -25.01 -10.63 1.88
N SER A 212 -26.30 -10.29 2.01
CA SER A 212 -27.26 -10.96 2.92
C SER A 212 -27.44 -12.46 2.65
N PHE A 213 -26.77 -12.96 1.61
CA PHE A 213 -26.73 -14.36 1.20
C PHE A 213 -25.53 -15.12 1.77
N SER A 214 -24.78 -14.64 2.77
CA SER A 214 -23.76 -15.46 3.44
C SER A 214 -23.66 -15.10 4.91
N ASP A 215 -24.07 -16.02 5.79
CA ASP A 215 -23.77 -15.92 7.22
C ASP A 215 -22.44 -16.62 7.54
N THR A 216 -21.71 -16.03 8.47
CA THR A 216 -20.25 -16.19 8.62
C THR A 216 -19.84 -17.44 9.40
N ASP A 217 -20.78 -18.16 10.02
CA ASP A 217 -20.48 -19.26 10.96
C ASP A 217 -21.26 -20.58 10.74
N SER A 218 -21.91 -20.81 9.59
CA SER A 218 -22.72 -22.03 9.38
C SER A 218 -22.29 -22.89 8.18
N SER A 219 -21.87 -24.12 8.46
CA SER A 219 -21.62 -25.21 7.50
C SER A 219 -22.89 -25.94 7.01
N SER A 220 -24.09 -25.38 7.20
CA SER A 220 -25.34 -25.98 6.67
C SER A 220 -26.41 -24.93 6.38
N TRP A 221 -26.81 -24.78 5.12
CA TRP A 221 -27.77 -23.76 4.67
C TRP A 221 -29.11 -24.37 4.26
N MET A 222 -29.84 -24.98 5.20
CA MET A 222 -31.24 -25.35 4.99
C MET A 222 -32.16 -24.49 5.85
N LYS A 223 -32.69 -23.41 5.26
CA LYS A 223 -34.06 -22.96 5.49
C LYS A 223 -34.64 -22.45 4.18
N PHE A 224 -35.76 -23.06 3.76
CA PHE A 224 -36.60 -22.53 2.69
C PHE A 224 -37.27 -21.25 3.21
N SER A 225 -37.21 -20.17 2.43
CA SER A 225 -38.04 -19.00 2.69
C SER A 225 -39.50 -19.36 2.39
N PRO A 226 -40.50 -18.90 3.19
CA PRO A 226 -41.89 -19.21 2.95
C PRO A 226 -42.35 -18.52 1.67
N SER A 227 -42.92 -19.31 0.76
CA SER A 227 -43.54 -18.83 -0.46
C SER A 227 -44.65 -17.83 -0.15
N LYS A 228 -44.48 -16.57 -0.59
CA LYS A 228 -45.58 -15.71 -1.08
C LYS A 228 -45.02 -14.58 -1.95
N THR A 229 -45.14 -14.83 -3.25
CA THR A 229 -45.42 -13.91 -4.36
C THR A 229 -45.49 -12.41 -4.05
N VAL A 230 -44.80 -11.58 -4.85
CA VAL A 230 -45.34 -10.78 -5.97
C VAL A 230 -44.22 -9.92 -6.59
N SER A 231 -44.30 -9.78 -7.91
CA SER A 231 -43.52 -8.95 -8.84
C SER A 231 -42.09 -9.40 -9.14
N SER A 232 -41.91 -9.84 -10.40
CA SER A 232 -40.65 -9.77 -11.10
C SER A 232 -40.20 -8.30 -11.18
N SER A 233 -39.47 -7.82 -10.18
CA SER A 233 -38.77 -6.54 -10.28
C SER A 233 -37.38 -6.82 -10.81
N ASP A 234 -37.11 -6.35 -12.02
CA ASP A 234 -35.81 -6.11 -12.65
C ASP A 234 -34.64 -6.95 -12.11
N SER A 235 -34.26 -8.03 -12.81
CA SER A 235 -33.04 -8.75 -12.46
C SER A 235 -31.87 -7.79 -12.55
N GLN A 236 -31.33 -7.37 -11.42
CA GLN A 236 -30.24 -6.41 -11.39
C GLN A 236 -28.98 -7.07 -11.93
N LYS A 237 -28.27 -6.42 -12.84
CA LYS A 237 -27.09 -7.00 -13.49
C LYS A 237 -25.82 -6.35 -12.98
N TRP A 238 -24.71 -7.08 -13.03
CA TRP A 238 -23.38 -6.50 -12.88
C TRP A 238 -23.10 -5.41 -13.93
N GLU A 239 -23.84 -5.40 -15.04
CA GLU A 239 -23.84 -4.34 -16.06
C GLU A 239 -24.27 -2.97 -15.51
N ASP A 240 -25.31 -2.91 -14.67
CA ASP A 240 -25.75 -1.65 -14.05
C ASP A 240 -24.68 -1.10 -13.10
N PHE A 241 -24.05 -2.00 -12.35
CA PHE A 241 -22.93 -1.67 -11.48
C PHE A 241 -21.71 -1.16 -12.25
N LEU A 242 -21.44 -1.75 -13.41
CA LEU A 242 -20.39 -1.30 -14.32
C LEU A 242 -20.67 0.10 -14.89
N ALA A 243 -21.93 0.42 -15.20
CA ALA A 243 -22.33 1.76 -15.63
C ALA A 243 -22.06 2.79 -14.52
N MET A 244 -22.48 2.50 -13.28
CA MET A 244 -22.18 3.32 -12.11
C MET A 244 -20.67 3.55 -11.92
N PHE A 245 -19.83 2.54 -12.13
CA PHE A 245 -18.37 2.69 -12.06
C PHE A 245 -17.83 3.65 -13.13
N ASN A 246 -18.34 3.58 -14.36
CA ASN A 246 -17.94 4.51 -15.41
C ASN A 246 -18.31 5.96 -15.06
N ASP A 247 -19.49 6.18 -14.50
CA ASP A 247 -19.95 7.50 -14.08
C ASP A 247 -19.11 8.02 -12.91
N LEU A 248 -18.81 7.18 -11.91
CA LEU A 248 -17.96 7.54 -10.78
C LEU A 248 -16.55 7.97 -11.25
N ILE A 249 -15.95 7.18 -12.15
CA ILE A 249 -14.65 7.52 -12.75
C ILE A 249 -14.74 8.87 -13.44
N LYS A 250 -15.78 9.11 -14.26
CA LYS A 250 -15.95 10.36 -15.01
C LYS A 250 -16.11 11.57 -14.09
N CYS A 251 -16.94 11.46 -13.05
CA CYS A 251 -17.22 12.53 -12.09
C CYS A 251 -15.97 12.95 -11.30
N CYS A 252 -15.08 12.00 -10.99
CA CYS A 252 -13.93 12.24 -10.13
C CYS A 252 -12.58 12.36 -10.88
N LYS A 253 -12.55 12.19 -12.21
CA LYS A 253 -11.31 12.14 -13.00
C LYS A 253 -10.48 13.41 -12.96
N SER A 254 -11.13 14.58 -12.83
CA SER A 254 -10.46 15.88 -12.81
C SER A 254 -9.82 16.21 -11.47
N GLU A 255 -10.24 15.54 -10.39
CA GLU A 255 -9.74 15.79 -9.04
C GLU A 255 -8.44 15.01 -8.80
N THR A 256 -7.32 15.72 -8.79
CA THR A 256 -5.99 15.13 -8.63
C THR A 256 -5.86 14.37 -7.30
N ARG A 257 -6.54 14.84 -6.25
CA ARG A 257 -6.53 14.24 -4.91
C ARG A 257 -7.23 12.87 -4.86
N LEU A 258 -8.11 12.56 -5.82
CA LEU A 258 -8.84 11.30 -5.90
C LEU A 258 -8.24 10.31 -6.90
N LYS A 259 -7.15 10.68 -7.58
CA LYS A 259 -6.54 9.90 -8.67
C LYS A 259 -6.25 8.44 -8.30
N LEU A 260 -5.77 8.20 -7.07
CA LEU A 260 -5.48 6.85 -6.58
C LEU A 260 -6.75 5.99 -6.46
N HIS A 261 -7.85 6.57 -5.97
CA HIS A 261 -9.14 5.88 -5.88
C HIS A 261 -9.72 5.60 -7.26
N VAL A 262 -9.66 6.59 -8.16
CA VAL A 262 -10.11 6.42 -9.54
C VAL A 262 -9.34 5.29 -10.22
N ALA A 263 -8.01 5.27 -10.09
CA ALA A 263 -7.19 4.18 -10.62
C ALA A 263 -7.60 2.82 -10.03
N LYS A 264 -7.99 2.76 -8.75
CA LYS A 264 -8.40 1.50 -8.12
C LYS A 264 -9.78 1.03 -8.54
N VAL A 265 -10.72 1.95 -8.74
CA VAL A 265 -12.01 1.67 -9.35
C VAL A 265 -11.83 1.17 -10.79
N GLU A 266 -10.96 1.80 -11.59
CA GLU A 266 -10.61 1.34 -12.94
C GLU A 266 -10.05 -0.08 -12.94
N VAL A 267 -9.17 -0.40 -11.99
CA VAL A 267 -8.64 -1.75 -11.80
C VAL A 267 -9.75 -2.76 -11.49
N MET A 268 -10.67 -2.46 -10.57
CA MET A 268 -11.78 -3.36 -10.26
C MET A 268 -12.80 -3.46 -11.42
N LYS A 269 -12.90 -2.42 -12.26
CA LYS A 269 -13.70 -2.43 -13.48
C LYS A 269 -13.29 -3.53 -14.46
N GLU A 270 -11.99 -3.84 -14.55
CA GLU A 270 -11.45 -4.94 -15.36
C GLU A 270 -12.15 -6.27 -15.03
N GLY A 271 -12.29 -6.60 -13.74
CA GLY A 271 -12.97 -7.81 -13.30
C GLY A 271 -14.46 -7.80 -13.60
N LEU A 272 -15.13 -6.66 -13.36
CA LEU A 272 -16.56 -6.50 -13.65
C LEU A 272 -16.90 -6.75 -15.13
N LEU A 273 -16.06 -6.26 -16.05
CA LEU A 273 -16.25 -6.47 -17.49
C LEU A 273 -16.32 -7.95 -17.88
N HIS A 274 -15.65 -8.83 -17.14
CA HIS A 274 -15.65 -10.27 -17.41
C HIS A 274 -16.89 -11.00 -16.86
N ILE A 275 -17.62 -10.38 -15.94
CA ILE A 275 -18.79 -10.98 -15.28
C ILE A 275 -20.10 -10.20 -15.51
N LYS A 276 -20.06 -9.13 -16.30
CA LYS A 276 -21.21 -8.23 -16.55
C LYS A 276 -22.50 -8.94 -16.96
N ASP A 277 -22.40 -10.02 -17.74
CA ASP A 277 -23.54 -10.76 -18.28
C ASP A 277 -24.17 -11.76 -17.28
N ILE A 278 -23.63 -11.86 -16.05
CA ILE A 278 -24.18 -12.72 -15.01
C ILE A 278 -25.31 -11.96 -14.30
N SER A 279 -26.52 -12.52 -14.31
CA SER A 279 -27.66 -11.97 -13.58
C SER A 279 -27.53 -12.18 -12.08
N ILE A 280 -27.98 -11.20 -11.29
CA ILE A 280 -28.14 -11.31 -9.85
C ILE A 280 -29.65 -11.34 -9.60
N ASP A 281 -30.17 -12.53 -9.32
CA ASP A 281 -31.59 -12.71 -9.02
C ASP A 281 -31.76 -13.17 -7.57
N ASN A 282 -32.59 -12.41 -6.86
CA ASN A 282 -32.81 -12.48 -5.42
C ASN A 282 -33.88 -13.53 -5.04
N ASN A 283 -34.62 -14.09 -6.01
CA ASN A 283 -35.67 -15.10 -5.79
C ASN A 283 -35.18 -16.53 -6.02
N ILE A 284 -33.87 -16.70 -6.06
CA ILE A 284 -33.24 -17.93 -6.49
C ILE A 284 -33.05 -18.92 -5.32
N ALA A 285 -33.38 -20.19 -5.54
CA ALA A 285 -33.13 -21.27 -4.60
C ALA A 285 -31.62 -21.44 -4.32
N TYR A 286 -31.23 -21.85 -3.11
CA TYR A 286 -29.83 -21.98 -2.67
C TYR A 286 -28.85 -22.63 -3.69
N LYS A 287 -29.32 -23.64 -4.43
CA LYS A 287 -28.51 -24.35 -5.43
C LYS A 287 -28.04 -23.44 -6.58
N ASP A 288 -28.90 -22.56 -7.03
CA ASP A 288 -28.68 -21.69 -8.18
C ASP A 288 -27.80 -20.49 -7.78
N ALA A 289 -27.91 -19.99 -6.53
CA ALA A 289 -26.97 -18.99 -5.99
C ALA A 289 -25.54 -19.55 -5.93
N ARG A 290 -25.38 -20.81 -5.49
CA ARG A 290 -24.08 -21.49 -5.47
C ARG A 290 -23.54 -21.71 -6.89
N TYR A 291 -24.41 -22.01 -7.86
CA TYR A 291 -24.02 -22.12 -9.27
C TYR A 291 -23.48 -20.79 -9.82
N LEU A 292 -24.15 -19.67 -9.55
CA LEU A 292 -23.70 -18.33 -9.97
C LEU A 292 -22.35 -17.96 -9.33
N GLN A 293 -22.14 -18.30 -8.06
CA GLN A 293 -20.85 -18.10 -7.38
C GLN A 293 -19.71 -18.88 -8.06
N ILE A 294 -19.94 -20.16 -8.37
CA ILE A 294 -18.97 -21.00 -9.09
C ILE A 294 -18.70 -20.44 -10.49
N LEU A 295 -19.73 -19.93 -11.16
CA LEU A 295 -19.60 -19.33 -12.49
C LEU A 295 -18.74 -18.07 -12.47
N VAL A 296 -18.96 -17.16 -11.52
CA VAL A 296 -18.14 -15.95 -11.30
C VAL A 296 -16.69 -16.34 -11.06
N GLN A 297 -16.45 -17.27 -10.12
CA GLN A 297 -15.09 -17.75 -9.80
C GLN A 297 -14.41 -18.34 -11.04
N LYS A 298 -15.11 -19.18 -11.81
CA LYS A 298 -14.58 -19.82 -13.02
C LYS A 298 -14.26 -18.79 -14.11
N LYS A 299 -15.14 -17.80 -14.34
CA LYS A 299 -14.90 -16.73 -15.32
C LYS A 299 -13.67 -15.91 -14.93
N LEU A 300 -13.65 -15.37 -13.72
CA LEU A 300 -12.53 -14.54 -13.24
C LEU A 300 -11.21 -15.32 -13.19
N SER A 301 -11.21 -16.57 -12.74
CA SER A 301 -9.99 -17.39 -12.71
C SER A 301 -9.41 -17.63 -14.11
N LYS A 302 -10.27 -17.70 -15.14
CA LYS A 302 -9.84 -17.87 -16.53
C LYS A 302 -9.34 -16.56 -17.14
N THR A 303 -9.99 -15.44 -16.84
CA THR A 303 -9.72 -14.15 -17.49
C THR A 303 -8.60 -13.36 -16.82
N LEU A 304 -8.53 -13.36 -15.48
CA LEU A 304 -7.55 -12.58 -14.73
C LEU A 304 -6.13 -13.14 -14.93
N GLY A 305 -5.30 -12.36 -15.62
CA GLY A 305 -3.89 -12.66 -15.91
C GLY A 305 -2.96 -12.41 -14.72
N HIS A 306 -1.74 -12.94 -14.76
CA HIS A 306 -0.73 -12.69 -13.70
C HIS A 306 -0.38 -11.19 -13.56
N SER A 307 -0.38 -10.45 -14.68
CA SER A 307 -0.13 -9.01 -14.70
C SER A 307 -1.39 -8.17 -14.47
N SER A 308 -2.55 -8.79 -14.21
CA SER A 308 -3.80 -8.07 -13.97
C SER A 308 -3.71 -7.27 -12.67
N GLY A 309 -4.03 -5.98 -12.74
CA GLY A 309 -4.16 -5.14 -11.56
C GLY A 309 -5.32 -5.60 -10.68
N CYS A 310 -6.38 -6.12 -11.30
CA CYS A 310 -7.56 -6.64 -10.61
C CYS A 310 -7.20 -7.88 -9.78
N LEU A 311 -6.46 -8.83 -10.37
CA LEU A 311 -5.96 -10.00 -9.64
C LEU A 311 -5.13 -9.60 -8.42
N PHE A 312 -4.23 -8.63 -8.60
CA PHE A 312 -3.38 -8.16 -7.50
C PHE A 312 -4.20 -7.50 -6.40
N THR A 313 -5.20 -6.69 -6.76
CA THR A 313 -6.09 -6.02 -5.79
C THR A 313 -6.90 -7.03 -4.97
N LEU A 314 -7.39 -8.10 -5.61
CA LEU A 314 -8.07 -9.19 -4.92
C LEU A 314 -7.14 -9.97 -4.00
N LEU A 315 -5.89 -10.20 -4.42
CA LEU A 315 -4.89 -10.85 -3.57
C LEU A 315 -4.59 -10.02 -2.32
N GLN A 316 -4.46 -8.70 -2.46
CA GLN A 316 -4.25 -7.81 -1.31
C GLN A 316 -5.40 -7.91 -0.33
N TYR A 317 -6.64 -7.92 -0.84
CA TYR A 317 -7.82 -8.07 0.02
C TYR A 317 -7.85 -9.44 0.70
N TYR A 318 -7.55 -10.51 -0.03
CA TYR A 318 -7.47 -11.86 0.51
C TYR A 318 -6.44 -12.00 1.64
N LEU A 319 -5.24 -11.45 1.48
CA LEU A 319 -4.16 -11.59 2.46
C LEU A 319 -4.28 -10.63 3.64
N HIS A 320 -4.82 -9.42 3.42
CA HIS A 320 -4.69 -8.32 4.37
C HIS A 320 -5.99 -7.59 4.66
N GLY A 321 -7.10 -7.93 3.99
CA GLY A 321 -8.37 -7.20 4.09
C GLY A 321 -8.28 -5.76 3.58
N ARG A 322 -7.29 -5.46 2.73
CA ARG A 322 -7.00 -4.11 2.21
C ARG A 322 -6.80 -4.19 0.71
N VAL A 323 -7.22 -3.17 -0.02
CA VAL A 323 -7.08 -3.10 -1.49
C VAL A 323 -6.00 -2.14 -1.96
N THR A 324 -5.33 -1.46 -1.04
CA THR A 324 -4.37 -0.41 -1.34
C THR A 324 -3.01 -0.98 -1.74
N ASP A 325 -2.32 -0.32 -2.68
CA ASP A 325 -0.95 -0.67 -3.05
C ASP A 325 0.00 -0.47 -1.85
N ILE A 326 1.08 -1.26 -1.82
CA ILE A 326 2.02 -1.26 -0.70
C ILE A 326 3.24 -0.43 -1.06
N GLU A 327 3.49 0.62 -0.29
CA GLU A 327 4.67 1.47 -0.45
C GLU A 327 5.77 1.03 0.50
N VAL A 328 6.99 0.96 -0.03
CA VAL A 328 8.21 0.65 0.69
C VAL A 328 9.20 1.75 0.40
N ASP A 329 9.76 2.39 1.44
CA ASP A 329 10.65 3.53 1.26
C ASP A 329 12.03 3.11 0.75
N LEU A 330 12.47 1.91 1.12
CA LEU A 330 13.71 1.29 0.65
C LEU A 330 13.42 -0.15 0.24
N CYS A 331 13.52 -0.46 -1.05
CA CYS A 331 13.12 -1.76 -1.59
C CYS A 331 13.99 -2.93 -1.07
N GLY A 332 15.20 -2.63 -0.59
CA GLY A 332 16.12 -3.60 0.00
C GLY A 332 16.53 -4.68 -0.99
N GLY A 333 16.65 -5.91 -0.51
CA GLY A 333 17.16 -7.01 -1.33
C GLY A 333 17.01 -8.38 -0.69
N ILE A 334 17.49 -9.38 -1.41
CA ILE A 334 17.57 -10.76 -0.94
C ILE A 334 19.04 -11.11 -0.79
N TYR A 335 19.44 -11.54 0.41
CA TYR A 335 20.77 -12.13 0.62
C TYR A 335 20.65 -13.60 0.96
N ARG A 336 21.65 -14.37 0.55
CA ARG A 336 21.75 -15.79 0.87
C ARG A 336 22.45 -15.94 2.22
N ASN A 337 21.79 -16.60 3.16
CA ASN A 337 22.27 -16.86 4.51
C ASN A 337 22.56 -18.36 4.71
N GLY A 338 23.56 -18.88 4.00
CA GLY A 338 23.92 -20.31 4.03
C GLY A 338 23.30 -21.13 2.89
N ASN A 339 23.32 -22.46 3.03
CA ASN A 339 23.08 -23.36 1.90
C ASN A 339 21.63 -23.35 1.36
N ASP A 340 20.61 -23.13 2.20
CA ASP A 340 19.20 -23.11 1.77
C ASP A 340 18.34 -22.11 2.56
N ARG A 341 18.96 -21.03 3.06
CA ARG A 341 18.23 -19.93 3.69
C ARG A 341 18.54 -18.64 2.95
N PHE A 342 17.48 -17.89 2.70
CA PHE A 342 17.51 -16.58 2.12
C PHE A 342 16.87 -15.63 3.11
N CYS A 343 17.30 -14.39 3.11
CA CYS A 343 16.67 -13.36 3.90
C CYS A 343 16.32 -12.18 3.00
N LEU A 344 15.03 -11.88 2.98
CA LEU A 344 14.49 -10.70 2.35
C LEU A 344 14.47 -9.58 3.39
N PHE A 345 15.07 -8.45 3.04
CA PHE A 345 15.04 -7.25 3.87
C PHE A 345 14.44 -6.08 3.10
N MET A 346 13.63 -5.27 3.79
CA MET A 346 12.99 -4.07 3.25
C MET A 346 12.97 -2.97 4.29
N GLY A 347 12.98 -1.72 3.83
CA GLY A 347 13.18 -0.55 4.67
C GLY A 347 12.05 0.45 4.68
N ARG A 348 11.87 1.11 5.82
CA ARG A 348 10.91 2.21 6.00
C ARG A 348 11.55 3.38 6.75
N ILE A 349 11.18 4.59 6.35
CA ILE A 349 11.62 5.83 6.99
C ILE A 349 10.49 6.34 7.87
N LEU A 350 10.79 6.62 9.13
CA LEU A 350 9.83 7.13 10.11
C LEU A 350 10.13 8.59 10.42
N THR A 351 9.07 9.38 10.61
CA THR A 351 9.16 10.80 10.97
C THR A 351 9.20 11.04 12.48
N SER A 352 8.86 10.04 13.29
CA SER A 352 9.01 10.09 14.75
C SER A 352 9.27 8.71 15.35
N ASN A 353 9.86 8.72 16.54
CA ASN A 353 10.13 7.53 17.36
C ASN A 353 8.96 7.15 18.27
N SER A 354 7.77 7.72 18.05
CA SER A 354 6.59 7.35 18.83
C SER A 354 6.21 5.88 18.59
N GLU A 355 5.77 5.18 19.63
CA GLU A 355 5.38 3.76 19.50
C GLU A 355 4.23 3.56 18.49
N ARG A 356 3.36 4.56 18.32
CA ARG A 356 2.31 4.54 17.28
C ARG A 356 2.91 4.57 15.87
N MET A 357 3.91 5.41 15.64
CA MET A 357 4.62 5.47 14.34
C MET A 357 5.38 4.18 14.08
N ILE A 358 6.14 3.70 15.06
CA ILE A 358 6.92 2.45 14.96
C ILE A 358 5.99 1.27 14.69
N GLY A 359 4.87 1.17 15.41
CA GLY A 359 3.87 0.12 15.20
C GLY A 359 3.25 0.13 13.80
N ARG A 360 3.02 1.30 13.20
CA ARG A 360 2.60 1.42 11.79
C ARG A 360 3.70 0.98 10.85
N GLY A 361 4.94 1.40 11.14
CA GLY A 361 6.13 1.04 10.41
C GLY A 361 6.27 -0.47 10.25
N VAL A 362 6.25 -1.18 11.39
CA VAL A 362 6.29 -2.64 11.47
C VAL A 362 5.14 -3.26 10.68
N LYS A 363 3.89 -2.81 10.88
CA LYS A 363 2.72 -3.39 10.18
C LYS A 363 2.76 -3.20 8.66
N GLN A 364 3.35 -2.13 8.15
CA GLN A 364 3.48 -1.95 6.70
C GLN A 364 4.59 -2.80 6.11
N LEU A 365 5.75 -2.86 6.78
CA LEU A 365 6.82 -3.76 6.37
C LEU A 365 6.40 -5.23 6.45
N ASP A 366 5.66 -5.64 7.49
CA ASP A 366 5.10 -7.00 7.60
C ASP A 366 4.18 -7.35 6.42
N ARG A 367 3.32 -6.42 6.00
CA ARG A 367 2.47 -6.61 4.81
C ARG A 367 3.30 -6.78 3.54
N ALA A 368 4.29 -5.89 3.32
CA ALA A 368 5.17 -5.97 2.16
C ALA A 368 5.95 -7.29 2.14
N LEU A 369 6.67 -7.60 3.21
CA LEU A 369 7.50 -8.79 3.35
C LEU A 369 6.66 -10.07 3.27
N GLY A 370 5.48 -10.07 3.90
CA GLY A 370 4.53 -11.19 3.88
C GLY A 370 4.02 -11.50 2.48
N LEU A 371 3.71 -10.48 1.67
CA LEU A 371 3.33 -10.66 0.26
C LEU A 371 4.46 -11.32 -0.55
N PHE A 372 5.70 -10.90 -0.35
CA PHE A 372 6.86 -11.49 -1.03
C PHE A 372 7.08 -12.94 -0.60
N LYS A 373 6.97 -13.23 0.70
CA LYS A 373 7.05 -14.60 1.23
C LYS A 373 5.96 -15.50 0.66
N PHE A 374 4.72 -14.99 0.61
CA PHE A 374 3.61 -15.70 0.01
C PHE A 374 3.90 -16.06 -1.46
N VAL A 375 4.41 -15.13 -2.27
CA VAL A 375 4.78 -15.40 -3.66
C VAL A 375 5.94 -16.39 -3.76
N TRP A 376 6.97 -16.26 -2.93
CA TRP A 376 8.12 -17.16 -2.87
C TRP A 376 7.69 -18.61 -2.63
N GLU A 377 6.88 -18.85 -1.60
CA GLU A 377 6.38 -20.17 -1.23
C GLU A 377 5.41 -20.72 -2.28
N THR A 378 4.50 -19.88 -2.77
CA THR A 378 3.50 -20.29 -3.77
C THR A 378 4.17 -20.69 -5.10
N ALA A 379 5.23 -19.96 -5.49
CA ALA A 379 6.06 -20.22 -6.66
C ALA A 379 6.91 -21.50 -6.54
N GLY A 380 7.00 -22.10 -5.35
CA GLY A 380 7.86 -23.26 -5.10
C GLY A 380 9.34 -22.93 -5.23
N MET A 381 9.75 -21.73 -4.79
CA MET A 381 11.16 -21.35 -4.71
C MET A 381 11.89 -22.27 -3.71
N LYS A 382 13.14 -22.64 -4.02
CA LYS A 382 13.95 -23.50 -3.15
C LYS A 382 14.51 -22.70 -1.98
N GLY A 383 14.54 -23.31 -0.80
CA GLY A 383 15.07 -22.71 0.43
C GLY A 383 14.04 -21.88 1.21
N HIS A 384 14.34 -21.66 2.49
CA HIS A 384 13.49 -20.88 3.38
C HIS A 384 13.75 -19.38 3.21
N LEU A 385 12.69 -18.57 3.23
CA LEU A 385 12.77 -17.11 3.18
C LEU A 385 12.47 -16.50 4.56
N ASP A 386 13.54 -16.05 5.22
CA ASP A 386 13.50 -15.24 6.43
C ASP A 386 13.17 -13.78 6.08
N LEU A 387 12.47 -13.09 6.98
CA LEU A 387 12.00 -11.72 6.75
C LEU A 387 12.62 -10.76 7.77
N GLN A 388 13.19 -9.67 7.28
CA GLN A 388 13.78 -8.60 8.10
C GLN A 388 13.24 -7.23 7.70
N GLY A 389 12.58 -6.54 8.62
CA GLY A 389 12.21 -5.14 8.43
C GLY A 389 13.27 -4.20 8.99
N HIS A 390 13.58 -3.12 8.31
CA HIS A 390 14.47 -2.09 8.81
C HIS A 390 13.75 -0.75 8.83
N MET A 391 13.81 -0.05 9.95
CA MET A 391 13.21 1.26 10.12
C MET A 391 14.30 2.26 10.49
N TRP A 392 14.19 3.50 10.01
CA TRP A 392 15.08 4.58 10.40
C TRP A 392 14.30 5.76 10.93
N CYS A 393 14.81 6.33 12.01
CA CYS A 393 14.26 7.54 12.60
C CYS A 393 15.40 8.38 13.18
N VAL A 394 15.34 9.68 12.95
CA VAL A 394 16.28 10.63 13.54
C VAL A 394 16.04 10.68 15.04
N GLY A 395 17.11 10.55 15.83
CA GLY A 395 17.05 10.60 17.30
C GLY A 395 16.35 9.41 17.98
N ALA A 396 16.11 8.30 17.27
CA ALA A 396 15.65 7.05 17.89
C ALA A 396 16.82 6.24 18.47
N ASP A 397 16.52 5.33 19.39
CA ASP A 397 17.48 4.35 19.87
C ASP A 397 17.55 3.13 18.94
N ASN A 398 18.75 2.58 18.80
CA ASN A 398 18.94 1.32 18.09
C ASN A 398 18.32 0.18 18.91
N ARG A 399 17.36 -0.54 18.32
CA ARG A 399 16.73 -1.69 19.00
C ARG A 399 16.17 -2.71 18.01
N MET A 400 16.06 -3.96 18.47
CA MET A 400 15.40 -5.04 17.76
C MET A 400 13.99 -5.25 18.31
N LEU A 401 13.04 -5.45 17.41
CA LEU A 401 11.64 -5.73 17.67
C LEU A 401 11.29 -7.07 17.02
N ARG A 402 10.35 -7.81 17.63
CA ARG A 402 9.78 -9.02 17.06
C ARG A 402 8.29 -8.82 16.81
N TYR A 403 7.84 -9.18 15.61
CA TYR A 403 6.42 -9.14 15.26
C TYR A 403 6.09 -10.32 14.35
N ARG A 404 5.09 -11.11 14.75
CA ARG A 404 4.65 -12.32 14.03
C ARG A 404 5.78 -13.31 13.66
N GLY A 405 6.78 -13.42 14.54
CA GLY A 405 7.94 -14.29 14.33
C GLY A 405 9.04 -13.71 13.44
N ASN A 406 8.83 -12.54 12.83
CA ASN A 406 9.82 -11.84 12.01
C ASN A 406 10.59 -10.79 12.84
N ILE A 407 11.78 -10.42 12.36
CA ILE A 407 12.69 -9.48 13.02
C ILE A 407 12.56 -8.11 12.38
N TYR A 408 12.49 -7.07 13.22
CA TYR A 408 12.48 -5.68 12.77
C TYR A 408 13.54 -4.89 13.53
N PHE A 409 14.35 -4.13 12.81
CA PHE A 409 15.36 -3.28 13.39
C PHE A 409 14.92 -1.82 13.34
N MET A 410 15.05 -1.13 14.47
CA MET A 410 14.97 0.31 14.55
C MET A 410 16.40 0.84 14.57
N HIS A 411 16.77 1.62 13.56
CA HIS A 411 18.06 2.27 13.43
C HIS A 411 17.94 3.77 13.71
N SER A 412 18.89 4.28 14.49
CA SER A 412 19.08 5.71 14.69
C SER A 412 19.73 6.35 13.48
N ILE A 413 19.28 7.55 13.11
CA ILE A 413 20.05 8.48 12.28
C ILE A 413 20.56 9.58 13.19
N CYS A 414 21.86 9.54 13.45
CA CYS A 414 22.62 10.53 14.22
C CYS A 414 23.92 10.86 13.47
N LEU A 415 24.57 11.96 13.86
CA LEU A 415 25.91 12.34 13.44
C LEU A 415 26.83 12.51 14.65
#